data_AF-A0A7C1PK99-F1
#
_entry.id   AF-A0A7C1PK99-F1
#
_cell.length_a   1.000
_cell.length_b   1.000
_cell.length_c   1.000
_cell.angle_alpha   90.00
_cell.angle_beta   90.00
_cell.angle_gamma   90.00
#
_symmetry.space_group_name_H-M   'P 1'
#
loop_
_entity.id
_entity.type
_entity.pdbx_description
1 polymer ?
#
loop_
_entity_poly.entity_id
_entity_poly.type
_entity_poly.pdbx_seq_one_letter_code
_entity_poly.pdbx_strand_id
1 'polypeptide(L)'
;MGEERWGALAGVRILDLGWAMAGPQATAILAAYGAEVIRVESRARPDLARTTFGPIINPDDPYDGSGYFTNFNRNKRSITLNMTTPRGRELFARLLTVADGVLENFSAGVMRAWGFSYEAMARIKPDIVYVSMAGFGHTGPYRDYQTFGPSVQAVSGLTHLSGFPDREPAGWGYSYMDHTGGYYGAIAMLQALLHRRRTGRGQHVDLSQVEAAITLTGTAILDKVVNGRPSTRIGNASGEPPMAPHGVYRCAPDPDPQVGDDSWIALAVETVDQWRALCAVIDAPDLAADPELATLAGRRRRAAEIDAAIEAWTRPRSPWQAMAALQAAGVPAGAVQRSRDLVERDPQLRHRGMHPTVEHPLLGMLTVDGVPVRFSRTPAAVRRAGPLIGEANAEVFGGLLGLPPEEIAALEAERVLW
;
A
#
# COMPACT_ATOMS: atom_id res chain seq x y z
N MET A 1 -31.32 8.63 0.24
CA MET A 1 -30.84 9.98 0.59
C MET A 1 -29.44 10.11 0.02
N GLY A 2 -29.22 11.10 -0.84
CA GLY A 2 -28.04 11.18 -1.68
C GLY A 2 -26.91 11.94 -0.99
N GLU A 3 -25.88 11.22 -0.55
CA GLU A 3 -24.54 11.82 -0.57
C GLU A 3 -24.29 12.33 -1.98
N GLU A 4 -23.83 13.57 -2.09
CA GLU A 4 -23.50 14.19 -3.37
C GLU A 4 -22.54 13.28 -4.13
N ARG A 5 -22.98 12.83 -5.32
CA ARG A 5 -22.15 11.98 -6.18
C ARG A 5 -20.92 12.78 -6.60
N TRP A 6 -19.77 12.41 -6.06
CA TRP A 6 -18.51 13.14 -6.25
C TRP A 6 -17.42 12.22 -6.79
N GLY A 7 -16.36 12.80 -7.36
CA GLY A 7 -15.18 12.04 -7.80
C GLY A 7 -15.35 11.29 -9.13
N ALA A 8 -14.26 10.67 -9.58
CA ALA A 8 -14.19 9.96 -10.87
C ALA A 8 -15.01 8.66 -10.92
N LEU A 9 -15.35 8.10 -9.75
CA LEU A 9 -16.09 6.84 -9.59
C LEU A 9 -17.49 7.06 -9.02
N ALA A 10 -18.01 8.28 -9.13
CA ALA A 10 -19.35 8.60 -8.69
C ALA A 10 -20.39 7.66 -9.33
N GLY A 11 -21.20 7.01 -8.49
CA GLY A 11 -22.21 6.05 -8.93
C GLY A 11 -21.73 4.62 -9.11
N VAL A 12 -20.46 4.32 -8.81
CA VAL A 12 -19.96 2.94 -8.69
C VAL A 12 -20.13 2.46 -7.25
N ARG A 13 -20.74 1.28 -7.05
CA ARG A 13 -20.88 0.61 -5.75
C ARG A 13 -20.06 -0.68 -5.69
N ILE A 14 -19.23 -0.83 -4.65
CA ILE A 14 -18.37 -1.99 -4.45
C ILE A 14 -18.66 -2.64 -3.10
N LEU A 15 -18.87 -3.96 -3.10
CA LEU A 15 -18.87 -4.78 -1.89
C LEU A 15 -17.44 -5.18 -1.55
N ASP A 16 -16.97 -4.74 -0.40
CA ASP A 16 -15.61 -4.97 0.09
C ASP A 16 -15.61 -6.02 1.20
N LEU A 17 -15.23 -7.25 0.84
CA LEU A 17 -14.99 -8.35 1.77
C LEU A 17 -13.49 -8.48 2.09
N GLY A 18 -12.70 -7.45 1.80
CA GLY A 18 -11.28 -7.44 2.05
C GLY A 18 -10.95 -7.72 3.52
N TRP A 19 -9.81 -8.35 3.77
CA TRP A 19 -9.34 -8.73 5.10
C TRP A 19 -7.95 -8.14 5.35
N ALA A 20 -7.68 -7.71 6.58
CA ALA A 20 -6.42 -7.09 6.97
C ALA A 20 -6.10 -5.80 6.18
N MET A 21 -5.28 -5.87 5.13
CA MET A 21 -4.75 -4.68 4.43
C MET A 21 -4.94 -4.69 2.93
N ALA A 22 -4.55 -5.74 2.19
CA ALA A 22 -4.45 -5.68 0.73
C ALA A 22 -5.76 -5.31 0.03
N GLY A 23 -6.84 -6.04 0.34
CA GLY A 23 -8.17 -5.73 -0.18
C GLY A 23 -8.71 -4.40 0.33
N PRO A 24 -8.66 -4.13 1.65
CA PRO A 24 -9.07 -2.84 2.19
C PRO A 24 -8.36 -1.64 1.57
N GLN A 25 -7.06 -1.74 1.28
CA GLN A 25 -6.30 -0.69 0.62
C GLN A 25 -6.76 -0.46 -0.82
N ALA A 26 -7.04 -1.53 -1.58
CA ALA A 26 -7.57 -1.41 -2.93
C ALA A 26 -8.88 -0.60 -2.96
N THR A 27 -9.82 -0.95 -2.09
CA THR A 27 -11.14 -0.31 -2.06
C THR A 27 -11.08 1.07 -1.39
N ALA A 28 -10.16 1.34 -0.47
CA ALA A 28 -9.93 2.68 0.07
C ALA A 28 -9.45 3.66 -1.03
N ILE A 29 -8.60 3.20 -1.96
CA ILE A 29 -8.22 3.99 -3.13
C ILE A 29 -9.45 4.34 -3.97
N LEU A 30 -10.30 3.35 -4.27
CA LEU A 30 -11.52 3.56 -5.06
C LEU A 30 -12.51 4.49 -4.35
N ALA A 31 -12.69 4.33 -3.03
CA ALA A 31 -13.55 5.19 -2.21
C ALA A 31 -13.04 6.65 -2.20
N ALA A 32 -11.73 6.86 -2.20
CA ALA A 32 -11.14 8.19 -2.30
C ALA A 32 -11.35 8.87 -3.66
N TYR A 33 -11.76 8.14 -4.68
CA TYR A 33 -12.23 8.67 -5.97
C TYR A 33 -13.74 8.66 -6.12
N GLY A 34 -14.50 8.43 -5.03
CA GLY A 34 -15.95 8.59 -5.00
C GLY A 34 -16.76 7.32 -5.24
N ALA A 35 -16.13 6.15 -5.28
CA ALA A 35 -16.88 4.89 -5.25
C ALA A 35 -17.59 4.72 -3.90
N GLU A 36 -18.83 4.26 -3.91
CA GLU A 36 -19.52 3.82 -2.70
C GLU A 36 -19.02 2.44 -2.32
N VAL A 37 -18.17 2.37 -1.30
CA VAL A 37 -17.61 1.11 -0.81
C VAL A 37 -18.35 0.68 0.44
N ILE A 38 -19.02 -0.46 0.35
CA ILE A 38 -19.70 -1.12 1.47
C ILE A 38 -18.79 -2.23 1.98
N ARG A 39 -18.13 -1.99 3.10
CA ARG A 39 -17.30 -2.95 3.83
C ARG A 39 -18.21 -3.97 4.52
N VAL A 40 -18.14 -5.21 4.09
CA VAL A 40 -18.92 -6.33 4.63
C VAL A 40 -18.07 -7.08 5.66
N GLU A 41 -18.42 -6.98 6.92
CA GLU A 41 -17.65 -7.54 8.04
C GLU A 41 -18.54 -8.25 9.06
N SER A 42 -18.00 -8.78 10.15
CA SER A 42 -18.77 -9.59 11.11
C SER A 42 -18.21 -9.46 12.51
N ARG A 43 -19.08 -9.35 13.53
CA ARG A 43 -18.64 -9.45 14.94
C ARG A 43 -18.38 -10.89 15.38
N ALA A 44 -18.93 -11.89 14.68
CA ALA A 44 -18.61 -13.31 14.97
C ALA A 44 -17.15 -13.65 14.64
N ARG A 45 -16.58 -12.98 13.63
CA ARG A 45 -15.19 -13.12 13.23
C ARG A 45 -14.65 -11.75 12.78
N PRO A 46 -14.30 -10.87 13.73
CA PRO A 46 -13.85 -9.52 13.41
C PRO A 46 -12.54 -9.55 12.63
N ASP A 47 -12.37 -8.57 11.75
CA ASP A 47 -11.14 -8.38 10.99
C ASP A 47 -9.95 -8.17 11.94
N LEU A 48 -8.81 -8.81 11.65
CA LEU A 48 -7.58 -8.63 12.43
C LEU A 48 -7.09 -7.18 12.41
N ALA A 49 -7.46 -6.41 11.37
CA ALA A 49 -7.22 -4.98 11.34
C ALA A 49 -7.89 -4.23 12.50
N ARG A 50 -9.04 -4.70 13.01
CA ARG A 50 -9.73 -4.11 14.17
C ARG A 50 -9.12 -4.53 15.50
N THR A 51 -8.73 -5.80 15.62
CA THR A 51 -8.46 -6.40 16.94
C THR A 51 -7.00 -6.67 17.24
N THR A 52 -6.15 -6.81 16.22
CA THR A 52 -4.80 -7.38 16.37
C THR A 52 -3.72 -6.46 15.81
N PHE A 53 -3.94 -5.84 14.65
CA PHE A 53 -2.93 -5.01 14.01
C PHE A 53 -2.94 -3.58 14.56
N GLY A 54 -1.74 -3.11 14.94
CA GLY A 54 -1.54 -1.78 15.50
C GLY A 54 -1.22 -0.72 14.44
N PRO A 55 -1.29 0.57 14.82
CA PRO A 55 -1.50 1.04 16.19
C PRO A 55 -2.96 0.91 16.65
N ILE A 56 -3.16 0.47 17.91
CA ILE A 56 -4.44 0.53 18.62
C ILE A 56 -4.46 1.82 19.43
N ILE A 57 -5.42 2.70 19.13
CA ILE A 57 -5.53 4.03 19.73
C ILE A 57 -6.34 3.95 21.03
N ASN A 58 -7.47 3.23 21.02
CA ASN A 58 -8.27 2.96 22.21
C ASN A 58 -8.34 1.44 22.46
N PRO A 59 -7.50 0.88 23.36
CA PRO A 59 -7.49 -0.56 23.63
C PRO A 59 -8.72 -1.07 24.38
N ASP A 60 -9.50 -0.18 25.01
CA ASP A 60 -10.73 -0.55 25.74
C ASP A 60 -11.92 -0.80 24.80
N ASP A 61 -11.83 -0.33 23.54
CA ASP A 61 -12.82 -0.63 22.50
C ASP A 61 -12.34 -1.79 21.61
N PRO A 62 -13.00 -2.96 21.67
CA PRO A 62 -12.53 -4.16 20.97
C PRO A 62 -12.73 -4.13 19.44
N TYR A 63 -13.46 -3.16 18.88
CA TYR A 63 -13.79 -3.13 17.45
C TYR A 63 -13.40 -1.82 16.76
N ASP A 64 -13.59 -0.70 17.43
CA ASP A 64 -13.48 0.65 16.85
C ASP A 64 -12.31 1.46 17.45
N GLY A 65 -11.46 0.80 18.23
CA GLY A 65 -10.25 1.38 18.81
C GLY A 65 -9.01 1.39 17.90
N SER A 66 -9.06 0.76 16.73
CA SER A 66 -7.88 0.55 15.88
C SER A 66 -7.59 1.71 14.94
N GLY A 67 -6.39 2.29 15.07
CA GLY A 67 -5.85 3.24 14.10
C GLY A 67 -5.51 2.58 12.77
N TYR A 68 -5.08 1.31 12.79
CA TYR A 68 -4.79 0.54 11.58
C TYR A 68 -6.03 0.33 10.71
N PHE A 69 -7.13 -0.16 11.30
CA PHE A 69 -8.39 -0.34 10.57
C PHE A 69 -8.89 0.99 10.01
N THR A 70 -8.89 2.02 10.86
CA THR A 70 -9.37 3.35 10.51
C THR A 70 -8.61 3.94 9.33
N ASN A 71 -7.29 3.73 9.29
CA ASN A 71 -6.44 4.14 8.20
C ASN A 71 -6.80 3.38 6.90
N PHE A 72 -6.86 2.05 6.89
CA PHE A 72 -7.10 1.29 5.64
C PHE A 72 -8.56 1.21 5.19
N ASN A 73 -9.50 1.79 5.95
CA ASN A 73 -10.94 1.76 5.62
C ASN A 73 -11.58 3.15 5.51
N ARG A 74 -10.77 4.21 5.35
CA ARG A 74 -11.23 5.58 5.04
C ARG A 74 -12.30 5.62 3.96
N ASN A 75 -13.25 6.53 4.09
CA ASN A 75 -14.37 6.77 3.15
C ASN A 75 -15.34 5.59 2.93
N LYS A 76 -15.18 4.46 3.62
CA LYS A 76 -16.08 3.31 3.47
C LYS A 76 -17.27 3.40 4.40
N ARG A 77 -18.27 2.57 4.11
CA ARG A 77 -19.46 2.34 4.94
C ARG A 77 -19.39 0.91 5.46
N SER A 78 -19.42 0.70 6.77
CA SER A 78 -19.37 -0.65 7.35
C SER A 78 -20.77 -1.20 7.56
N ILE A 79 -20.98 -2.43 7.12
CA ILE A 79 -22.11 -3.25 7.53
C ILE A 79 -21.59 -4.51 8.21
N THR A 80 -22.37 -5.02 9.14
CA THR A 80 -22.15 -6.37 9.67
C THR A 80 -22.99 -7.38 8.92
N LEU A 81 -22.43 -8.56 8.64
CA LEU A 81 -23.13 -9.64 7.96
C LEU A 81 -22.46 -10.98 8.27
N ASN A 82 -23.23 -11.90 8.85
CA ASN A 82 -22.75 -13.23 9.16
C ASN A 82 -22.86 -14.20 7.97
N MET A 83 -21.80 -14.27 7.16
CA MET A 83 -21.72 -15.15 5.98
C MET A 83 -21.79 -16.65 6.30
N THR A 84 -21.64 -17.06 7.57
CA THR A 84 -21.76 -18.46 7.98
C THR A 84 -23.22 -18.95 8.03
N THR A 85 -24.17 -18.03 8.15
CA THR A 85 -25.61 -18.34 8.21
C THR A 85 -26.24 -18.38 6.81
N PRO A 86 -27.27 -19.22 6.57
CA PRO A 86 -28.03 -19.17 5.31
C PRO A 86 -28.62 -17.78 5.04
N ARG A 87 -29.21 -17.14 6.07
CA ARG A 87 -29.83 -15.82 5.96
C ARG A 87 -28.83 -14.72 5.63
N GLY A 88 -27.61 -14.79 6.17
CA GLY A 88 -26.54 -13.87 5.80
C GLY A 88 -26.12 -14.01 4.34
N ARG A 89 -26.08 -15.24 3.81
CA ARG A 89 -25.83 -15.48 2.38
C ARG A 89 -26.99 -14.98 1.50
N GLU A 90 -28.24 -15.15 1.92
CA GLU A 90 -29.39 -14.58 1.21
C GLU A 90 -29.32 -13.05 1.12
N LEU A 91 -28.94 -12.38 2.21
CA LEU A 91 -28.75 -10.93 2.21
C LEU A 91 -27.57 -10.50 1.32
N PHE A 92 -26.46 -11.23 1.34
CA PHE A 92 -25.34 -10.96 0.42
C PHE A 92 -25.76 -11.10 -1.04
N ALA A 93 -26.56 -12.12 -1.37
CA ALA A 93 -27.12 -12.28 -2.71
C ALA A 93 -28.00 -11.09 -3.13
N ARG A 94 -28.76 -10.49 -2.19
CA ARG A 94 -29.51 -9.25 -2.44
C ARG A 94 -28.59 -8.05 -2.66
N LEU A 95 -27.52 -7.91 -1.87
CA LEU A 95 -26.52 -6.86 -2.06
C LEU A 95 -25.86 -6.92 -3.46
N LEU A 96 -25.62 -8.12 -3.99
CA LEU A 96 -25.08 -8.29 -5.35
C LEU A 96 -25.97 -7.68 -6.43
N THR A 97 -27.29 -7.64 -6.24
CA THR A 97 -28.23 -7.09 -7.24
C THR A 97 -28.06 -5.57 -7.44
N VAL A 98 -27.53 -4.88 -6.42
CA VAL A 98 -27.37 -3.43 -6.39
C VAL A 98 -25.89 -2.98 -6.43
N ALA A 99 -24.96 -3.93 -6.51
CA ALA A 99 -23.53 -3.67 -6.59
C ALA A 99 -23.02 -3.68 -8.04
N ASP A 100 -21.94 -2.95 -8.28
CA ASP A 100 -21.21 -2.92 -9.55
C ASP A 100 -19.96 -3.82 -9.51
N GLY A 101 -19.40 -4.03 -8.33
CA GLY A 101 -18.27 -4.93 -8.13
C GLY A 101 -18.17 -5.54 -6.74
N VAL A 102 -17.41 -6.62 -6.65
CA VAL A 102 -17.05 -7.32 -5.42
C VAL A 102 -15.53 -7.43 -5.37
N LEU A 103 -14.93 -7.14 -4.21
CA LEU A 103 -13.50 -7.33 -3.99
C LEU A 103 -13.26 -8.11 -2.70
N GLU A 104 -12.36 -9.11 -2.78
CA GLU A 104 -11.93 -9.92 -1.64
C GLU A 104 -10.47 -10.37 -1.76
N ASN A 105 -9.86 -10.71 -0.62
CA ASN A 105 -8.49 -11.24 -0.54
C ASN A 105 -8.37 -12.42 0.42
N PHE A 106 -9.38 -13.29 0.44
CA PHE A 106 -9.35 -14.52 1.23
C PHE A 106 -8.46 -15.59 0.58
N SER A 107 -8.20 -16.66 1.33
CA SER A 107 -7.62 -17.88 0.76
C SER A 107 -8.54 -18.44 -0.35
N ALA A 108 -7.93 -19.08 -1.35
CA ALA A 108 -8.66 -19.62 -2.48
C ALA A 108 -9.81 -20.53 -2.02
N GLY A 109 -11.03 -20.22 -2.44
CA GLY A 109 -12.21 -21.05 -2.20
C GLY A 109 -13.14 -20.63 -1.07
N VAL A 110 -12.81 -19.64 -0.24
CA VAL A 110 -13.74 -19.13 0.79
C VAL A 110 -15.07 -18.68 0.18
N MET A 111 -15.03 -17.83 -0.85
CA MET A 111 -16.24 -17.35 -1.53
C MET A 111 -17.05 -18.49 -2.18
N ARG A 112 -16.36 -19.48 -2.76
CA ARG A 112 -17.01 -20.67 -3.33
C ARG A 112 -17.67 -21.53 -2.26
N ALA A 113 -17.04 -21.69 -1.09
CA ALA A 113 -17.63 -22.41 0.04
C ALA A 113 -18.88 -21.70 0.59
N TRP A 114 -18.96 -20.37 0.47
CA TRP A 114 -20.18 -19.60 0.73
C TRP A 114 -21.19 -19.62 -0.43
N GLY A 115 -20.92 -20.31 -1.53
CA GLY A 115 -21.82 -20.39 -2.68
C GLY A 115 -21.71 -19.23 -3.68
N PHE A 116 -20.70 -18.38 -3.55
CA PHE A 116 -20.47 -17.19 -4.38
C PHE A 116 -19.23 -17.34 -5.27
N SER A 117 -19.21 -18.36 -6.13
CA SER A 117 -18.28 -18.36 -7.27
C SER A 117 -18.63 -17.22 -8.23
N TYR A 118 -17.73 -16.87 -9.15
CA TYR A 118 -18.02 -15.86 -10.16
C TYR A 118 -19.28 -16.22 -10.97
N GLU A 119 -19.41 -17.48 -11.39
CA GLU A 119 -20.57 -17.96 -12.15
C GLU A 119 -21.86 -17.83 -11.34
N ALA A 120 -21.81 -18.07 -10.02
CA ALA A 120 -22.95 -17.88 -9.14
C ALA A 120 -23.35 -16.41 -9.01
N MET A 121 -22.36 -15.52 -8.84
CA MET A 121 -22.61 -14.08 -8.79
C MET A 121 -23.13 -13.55 -10.13
N ALA A 122 -22.58 -14.00 -11.25
CA ALA A 122 -23.00 -13.61 -12.60
C ALA A 122 -24.44 -14.09 -12.93
N ARG A 123 -24.92 -15.19 -12.35
CA ARG A 123 -26.33 -15.59 -12.45
C ARG A 123 -27.27 -14.60 -11.75
N ILE A 124 -26.82 -13.95 -10.68
CA ILE A 124 -27.59 -12.94 -9.95
C ILE A 124 -27.51 -11.59 -10.67
N LYS A 125 -26.30 -11.21 -11.11
CA LYS A 125 -26.01 -9.93 -11.74
C LYS A 125 -25.01 -10.14 -12.91
N PRO A 126 -25.49 -10.30 -14.16
CA PRO A 126 -24.64 -10.70 -15.31
C PRO A 126 -23.49 -9.76 -15.65
N ASP A 127 -23.58 -8.51 -15.21
CA ASP A 127 -22.58 -7.46 -15.41
C ASP A 127 -21.71 -7.21 -14.17
N ILE A 128 -21.76 -8.04 -13.13
CA ILE A 128 -20.96 -7.88 -11.91
C ILE A 128 -19.46 -8.05 -12.20
N VAL A 129 -18.64 -7.13 -11.68
CA VAL A 129 -17.18 -7.29 -11.65
C VAL A 129 -16.79 -8.01 -10.37
N TYR A 130 -15.92 -9.01 -10.46
CA TYR A 130 -15.37 -9.68 -9.29
C TYR A 130 -13.84 -9.67 -9.32
N VAL A 131 -13.21 -9.10 -8.30
CA VAL A 131 -11.76 -9.12 -8.12
C VAL A 131 -11.42 -9.96 -6.90
N SER A 132 -10.69 -11.05 -7.12
CA SER A 132 -10.17 -11.89 -6.04
C SER A 132 -8.66 -11.80 -5.95
N MET A 133 -8.12 -11.74 -4.73
CA MET A 133 -6.73 -11.41 -4.46
C MET A 133 -6.03 -12.46 -3.58
N ALA A 134 -6.17 -13.74 -3.90
CA ALA A 134 -5.53 -14.82 -3.16
C ALA A 134 -3.99 -14.78 -3.28
N GLY A 135 -3.28 -15.32 -2.28
CA GLY A 135 -1.81 -15.30 -2.22
C GLY A 135 -1.11 -15.77 -3.50
N PHE A 136 -1.51 -16.95 -3.99
CA PHE A 136 -1.00 -17.58 -5.21
C PHE A 136 -2.01 -17.60 -6.38
N GLY A 137 -3.12 -16.86 -6.26
CA GLY A 137 -4.26 -16.97 -7.18
C GLY A 137 -5.13 -18.21 -6.93
N HIS A 138 -6.17 -18.39 -7.74
CA HIS A 138 -7.17 -19.45 -7.59
C HIS A 138 -6.85 -20.75 -8.31
N THR A 139 -5.75 -20.80 -9.07
CA THR A 139 -5.34 -21.96 -9.87
C THR A 139 -3.89 -22.37 -9.60
N GLY A 140 -3.48 -23.52 -10.14
CA GLY A 140 -2.11 -24.02 -9.95
C GLY A 140 -1.87 -24.79 -8.64
N PRO A 141 -0.63 -25.25 -8.42
CA PRO A 141 -0.28 -26.19 -7.35
C PRO A 141 -0.30 -25.58 -5.94
N TYR A 142 -0.13 -24.26 -5.82
CA TYR A 142 -0.08 -23.54 -4.54
C TYR A 142 -1.35 -22.74 -4.24
N ARG A 143 -2.43 -22.94 -5.00
CA ARG A 143 -3.69 -22.20 -4.82
C ARG A 143 -4.23 -22.26 -3.38
N ASP A 144 -4.03 -23.40 -2.70
CA ASP A 144 -4.56 -23.66 -1.36
C ASP A 144 -3.61 -23.18 -0.23
N TYR A 145 -2.47 -22.56 -0.58
CA TYR A 145 -1.52 -22.04 0.40
C TYR A 145 -1.94 -20.67 0.93
N GLN A 146 -1.74 -20.47 2.24
CA GLN A 146 -2.00 -19.20 2.91
C GLN A 146 -0.75 -18.34 2.94
N THR A 147 -0.94 -17.02 2.82
CA THR A 147 0.16 -16.06 2.79
C THR A 147 -0.16 -14.83 3.62
N PHE A 148 0.90 -14.18 4.10
CA PHE A 148 0.90 -12.81 4.60
C PHE A 148 1.94 -12.02 3.82
N GLY A 149 1.88 -10.69 3.79
CA GLY A 149 2.80 -9.93 2.94
C GLY A 149 4.29 -10.24 3.15
N PRO A 150 4.81 -10.53 4.36
CA PRO A 150 6.20 -10.98 4.53
C PRO A 150 6.51 -12.31 3.83
N SER A 151 5.58 -13.28 3.83
CA SER A 151 5.79 -14.54 3.11
C SER A 151 5.64 -14.36 1.61
N VAL A 152 4.73 -13.49 1.13
CA VAL A 152 4.65 -13.09 -0.28
C VAL A 152 5.97 -12.44 -0.73
N GLN A 153 6.56 -11.57 0.09
CA GLN A 153 7.85 -10.94 -0.21
C GLN A 153 8.98 -11.98 -0.33
N ALA A 154 8.99 -12.98 0.54
CA ALA A 154 9.99 -14.04 0.48
C ALA A 154 9.85 -14.89 -0.79
N VAL A 155 8.65 -15.37 -1.08
CA VAL A 155 8.39 -16.29 -2.20
C VAL A 155 8.52 -15.60 -3.56
N SER A 156 8.27 -14.30 -3.65
CA SER A 156 8.50 -13.50 -4.87
C SER A 156 9.97 -13.19 -5.15
N GLY A 157 10.89 -13.58 -4.26
CA GLY A 157 12.33 -13.35 -4.42
C GLY A 157 12.82 -11.99 -3.92
N LEU A 158 11.92 -11.08 -3.51
CA LEU A 158 12.29 -9.75 -3.05
C LEU A 158 13.11 -9.77 -1.76
N THR A 159 12.85 -10.72 -0.85
CA THR A 159 13.69 -10.90 0.35
C THR A 159 15.13 -11.26 -0.02
N HIS A 160 15.34 -12.09 -1.05
CA HIS A 160 16.69 -12.45 -1.51
C HIS A 160 17.43 -11.26 -2.13
N LEU A 161 16.71 -10.38 -2.84
CA LEU A 161 17.26 -9.19 -3.50
C LEU A 161 17.60 -8.05 -2.54
N SER A 162 17.03 -8.07 -1.32
CA SER A 162 17.13 -6.99 -0.35
C SER A 162 18.16 -7.30 0.75
N GLY A 163 18.86 -6.25 1.20
CA GLY A 163 19.90 -6.32 2.21
C GLY A 163 21.31 -6.19 1.66
N PHE A 164 22.31 -6.28 2.55
CA PHE A 164 23.72 -6.23 2.18
C PHE A 164 24.23 -7.60 1.67
N PRO A 165 25.21 -7.63 0.75
CA PRO A 165 25.71 -8.86 0.14
C PRO A 165 26.27 -9.87 1.15
N ASP A 166 26.97 -9.38 2.18
CA ASP A 166 27.66 -10.11 3.24
C ASP A 166 26.76 -10.47 4.44
N ARG A 167 25.47 -10.18 4.35
CA ARG A 167 24.46 -10.46 5.39
C ARG A 167 23.40 -11.42 4.88
N GLU A 168 22.66 -12.02 5.80
CA GLU A 168 21.49 -12.82 5.49
C GLU A 168 20.46 -12.00 4.68
N PRO A 169 19.68 -12.64 3.79
CA PRO A 169 18.56 -11.98 3.12
C PRO A 169 17.64 -11.28 4.13
N ALA A 170 17.38 -9.99 3.90
CA ALA A 170 16.54 -9.19 4.78
C ALA A 170 15.43 -8.53 3.95
N GLY A 171 14.18 -8.86 4.27
CA GLY A 171 13.03 -8.18 3.67
C GLY A 171 12.96 -6.71 4.08
N TRP A 172 11.93 -6.00 3.62
CA TRP A 172 11.81 -4.56 3.85
C TRP A 172 11.20 -4.22 5.23
N GLY A 173 10.95 -5.24 6.06
CA GLY A 173 10.47 -5.08 7.44
C GLY A 173 8.98 -4.76 7.59
N TYR A 174 8.25 -4.52 6.50
CA TYR A 174 6.81 -4.22 6.51
C TYR A 174 6.08 -4.96 5.38
N SER A 175 4.75 -5.00 5.45
CA SER A 175 3.89 -5.71 4.49
C SER A 175 3.69 -4.92 3.17
N TYR A 176 4.77 -4.51 2.51
CA TYR A 176 4.71 -3.75 1.25
C TYR A 176 3.97 -4.49 0.12
N MET A 177 3.94 -5.83 0.20
CA MET A 177 3.23 -6.65 -0.77
C MET A 177 1.71 -6.48 -0.65
N ASP A 178 1.19 -6.20 0.55
CA ASP A 178 -0.24 -5.91 0.71
C ASP A 178 -0.60 -4.56 0.05
N HIS A 179 0.26 -3.54 0.16
CA HIS A 179 0.08 -2.28 -0.58
C HIS A 179 0.13 -2.48 -2.09
N THR A 180 1.13 -3.24 -2.57
CA THR A 180 1.30 -3.53 -3.99
C THR A 180 0.09 -4.29 -4.54
N GLY A 181 -0.36 -5.30 -3.80
CA GLY A 181 -1.61 -6.01 -4.06
C GLY A 181 -2.80 -5.06 -4.12
N GLY A 182 -2.91 -4.15 -3.15
CA GLY A 182 -3.94 -3.11 -3.12
C GLY A 182 -3.96 -2.23 -4.38
N TYR A 183 -2.78 -1.82 -4.86
CA TYR A 183 -2.66 -1.03 -6.09
C TYR A 183 -3.12 -1.81 -7.32
N TYR A 184 -2.63 -3.04 -7.50
CA TYR A 184 -3.07 -3.88 -8.62
C TYR A 184 -4.56 -4.25 -8.50
N GLY A 185 -5.09 -4.44 -7.29
CA GLY A 185 -6.51 -4.70 -7.05
C GLY A 185 -7.40 -3.52 -7.46
N ALA A 186 -7.01 -2.29 -7.12
CA ALA A 186 -7.70 -1.08 -7.56
C ALA A 186 -7.62 -0.93 -9.09
N ILE A 187 -6.45 -1.15 -9.70
CA ILE A 187 -6.24 -1.12 -11.15
C ILE A 187 -7.12 -2.17 -11.85
N ALA A 188 -7.14 -3.41 -11.34
CA ALA A 188 -7.95 -4.50 -11.85
C ALA A 188 -9.45 -4.17 -11.83
N MET A 189 -9.95 -3.66 -10.69
CA MET A 189 -11.34 -3.23 -10.55
C MET A 189 -11.69 -2.14 -11.57
N LEU A 190 -10.83 -1.12 -11.74
CA LEU A 190 -11.03 -0.06 -12.72
C LEU A 190 -11.07 -0.59 -14.16
N GLN A 191 -10.14 -1.47 -14.54
CA GLN A 191 -10.10 -2.06 -15.87
C GLN A 191 -11.34 -2.92 -16.16
N ALA A 192 -11.79 -3.71 -15.17
CA ALA A 192 -12.97 -4.55 -15.30
C ALA A 192 -14.27 -3.71 -15.36
N LEU A 193 -14.36 -2.62 -14.59
CA LEU A 193 -15.47 -1.66 -14.70
C LEU A 193 -15.49 -0.95 -16.06
N LEU A 194 -14.32 -0.61 -16.62
CA LEU A 194 -14.20 -0.06 -17.98
C LEU A 194 -14.62 -1.08 -19.04
N HIS A 195 -14.25 -2.36 -18.88
CA HIS A 195 -14.72 -3.44 -19.73
C HIS A 195 -16.25 -3.52 -19.69
N ARG A 196 -16.83 -3.60 -18.48
CA ARG A 196 -18.28 -3.62 -18.27
C ARG A 196 -18.98 -2.43 -18.91
N ARG A 197 -18.44 -1.22 -18.77
CA ARG A 197 -19.02 -0.02 -19.40
C ARG A 197 -19.06 -0.13 -20.93
N ARG A 198 -18.06 -0.77 -21.55
CA ARG A 198 -17.97 -0.94 -23.01
C ARG A 198 -18.82 -2.07 -23.54
N THR A 199 -18.96 -3.16 -22.78
CA THR A 199 -19.55 -4.42 -23.28
C THR A 199 -20.89 -4.77 -22.64
N GLY A 200 -21.25 -4.12 -21.53
CA GLY A 200 -22.37 -4.50 -20.69
C GLY A 200 -22.15 -5.79 -19.89
N ARG A 201 -20.93 -6.34 -19.88
CA ARG A 201 -20.62 -7.64 -19.24
C ARG A 201 -19.57 -7.49 -18.14
N GLY A 202 -19.77 -8.23 -17.06
CA GLY A 202 -18.82 -8.35 -15.97
C GLY A 202 -17.69 -9.31 -16.29
N GLN A 203 -16.73 -9.43 -15.38
CA GLN A 203 -15.67 -10.44 -15.44
C GLN A 203 -15.12 -10.75 -14.05
N HIS A 204 -14.54 -11.95 -13.93
CA HIS A 204 -13.68 -12.30 -12.81
C HIS A 204 -12.24 -11.92 -13.13
N VAL A 205 -11.59 -11.22 -12.20
CA VAL A 205 -10.16 -10.99 -12.19
C VAL A 205 -9.57 -11.81 -11.04
N ASP A 206 -8.75 -12.80 -11.40
CA ASP A 206 -7.93 -13.56 -10.46
C ASP A 206 -6.54 -12.91 -10.36
N LEU A 207 -6.25 -12.30 -9.21
CA LEU A 207 -5.00 -11.58 -8.95
C LEU A 207 -4.20 -12.34 -7.89
N SER A 208 -3.04 -12.86 -8.28
CA SER A 208 -2.07 -13.45 -7.36
C SER A 208 -1.22 -12.35 -6.70
N GLN A 209 -1.20 -12.32 -5.36
CA GLN A 209 -0.34 -11.39 -4.61
C GLN A 209 1.16 -11.65 -4.89
N VAL A 210 1.54 -12.92 -5.07
CA VAL A 210 2.92 -13.31 -5.41
C VAL A 210 3.30 -12.82 -6.80
N GLU A 211 2.42 -12.96 -7.80
CA GLU A 211 2.70 -12.46 -9.15
C GLU A 211 2.78 -10.93 -9.19
N ALA A 212 1.90 -10.25 -8.44
CA ALA A 212 1.96 -8.81 -8.27
C ALA A 212 3.30 -8.36 -7.64
N ALA A 213 3.78 -9.08 -6.62
CA ALA A 213 5.06 -8.83 -5.96
C ALA A 213 6.27 -9.03 -6.88
N ILE A 214 6.24 -10.05 -7.74
CA ILE A 214 7.33 -10.35 -8.69
C ILE A 214 7.66 -9.15 -9.60
N THR A 215 6.67 -8.30 -9.90
CA THR A 215 6.88 -7.09 -10.72
C THR A 215 7.88 -6.10 -10.10
N LEU A 216 8.14 -6.20 -8.80
CA LEU A 216 9.08 -5.34 -8.08
C LEU A 216 10.53 -5.86 -8.09
N THR A 217 10.80 -7.00 -8.73
CA THR A 217 12.16 -7.57 -8.84
C THR A 217 13.06 -6.81 -9.82
N GLY A 218 12.52 -5.78 -10.50
CA GLY A 218 13.24 -4.97 -11.47
C GLY A 218 13.76 -5.83 -12.63
N THR A 219 15.04 -5.67 -12.97
CA THR A 219 15.69 -6.42 -14.05
C THR A 219 16.21 -7.79 -13.62
N ALA A 220 16.09 -8.20 -12.36
CA ALA A 220 16.72 -9.44 -11.87
C ALA A 220 16.26 -10.70 -12.62
N ILE A 221 14.96 -10.83 -12.88
CA ILE A 221 14.42 -11.94 -13.67
C ILE A 221 14.90 -11.84 -15.13
N LEU A 222 14.89 -10.63 -15.69
CA LEU A 222 15.37 -10.40 -17.05
C LEU A 222 16.86 -10.75 -17.20
N ASP A 223 17.69 -10.40 -16.22
CA ASP A 223 19.12 -10.71 -16.24
C ASP A 223 19.37 -12.22 -16.21
N LYS A 224 18.55 -12.97 -15.46
CA LYS A 224 18.59 -14.42 -15.48
C LYS A 224 18.20 -14.99 -16.84
N VAL A 225 17.15 -14.46 -17.47
CA VAL A 225 16.65 -14.94 -18.77
C VAL A 225 17.62 -14.60 -19.91
N VAL A 226 18.13 -13.38 -19.96
CA VAL A 226 18.96 -12.89 -21.07
C VAL A 226 20.42 -13.32 -20.91
N ASN A 227 20.98 -13.20 -19.70
CA ASN A 227 22.41 -13.38 -19.46
C ASN A 227 22.75 -14.65 -18.65
N GLY A 228 21.75 -15.40 -18.17
CA GLY A 228 21.95 -16.60 -17.37
C GLY A 228 22.43 -16.36 -15.94
N ARG A 229 22.65 -15.09 -15.54
CA ARG A 229 23.22 -14.70 -14.24
C ARG A 229 22.21 -14.86 -13.10
N PRO A 230 22.62 -15.39 -11.94
CA PRO A 230 21.77 -15.39 -10.75
C PRO A 230 21.69 -13.97 -10.16
N SER A 231 20.62 -13.70 -9.43
CA SER A 231 20.48 -12.44 -8.72
C SER A 231 21.32 -12.38 -7.44
N THR A 232 21.86 -11.20 -7.15
CA THR A 232 22.68 -10.91 -5.96
C THR A 232 22.16 -9.66 -5.23
N ARG A 233 22.47 -9.57 -3.95
CA ARG A 233 22.25 -8.36 -3.14
C ARG A 233 23.39 -7.38 -3.40
N ILE A 234 23.06 -6.10 -3.49
CA ILE A 234 24.04 -5.03 -3.72
C ILE A 234 24.01 -3.93 -2.64
N GLY A 235 23.23 -4.13 -1.56
CA GLY A 235 23.03 -3.12 -0.53
C GLY A 235 22.45 -1.83 -1.12
N ASN A 236 23.06 -0.70 -0.81
CA ASN A 236 22.64 0.62 -1.31
C ASN A 236 23.30 1.02 -2.63
N ALA A 237 24.09 0.14 -3.27
CA ALA A 237 24.70 0.44 -4.56
C ALA A 237 23.66 0.44 -5.69
N SER A 238 24.00 1.08 -6.81
CA SER A 238 23.17 1.01 -8.02
C SER A 238 23.72 0.00 -9.02
N GLY A 239 22.87 -0.98 -9.36
CA GLY A 239 23.15 -1.97 -10.40
C GLY A 239 22.90 -1.41 -11.79
N GLU A 240 21.64 -1.07 -12.09
CA GLU A 240 21.18 -0.66 -13.42
C GLU A 240 20.27 0.58 -13.35
N PRO A 241 20.68 1.75 -13.87
CA PRO A 241 22.00 2.00 -14.45
C PRO A 241 23.10 1.99 -13.37
N PRO A 242 24.34 1.63 -13.74
CA PRO A 242 25.44 1.62 -12.80
C PRO A 242 25.86 3.04 -12.41
N MET A 243 25.80 3.36 -11.11
CA MET A 243 26.20 4.67 -10.56
C MET A 243 27.28 4.50 -9.48
N ALA A 244 28.15 5.50 -9.35
CA ALA A 244 29.14 5.56 -8.27
C ALA A 244 29.67 7.00 -8.09
N PRO A 245 29.70 7.53 -6.86
CA PRO A 245 29.12 6.95 -5.64
C PRO A 245 27.58 6.87 -5.71
N HIS A 246 27.01 5.86 -5.07
CA HIS A 246 25.56 5.69 -4.87
C HIS A 246 25.36 4.92 -3.57
N GLY A 247 24.77 5.55 -2.56
CA GLY A 247 24.71 4.96 -1.23
C GLY A 247 24.08 5.86 -0.18
N VAL A 248 24.21 5.43 1.08
CA VAL A 248 23.80 6.20 2.26
C VAL A 248 24.99 6.44 3.17
N TYR A 249 25.11 7.65 3.71
CA TYR A 249 26.26 8.11 4.48
C TYR A 249 25.81 8.69 5.82
N ARG A 250 26.58 8.42 6.88
CA ARG A 250 26.22 8.83 8.24
C ARG A 250 26.35 10.35 8.39
N CYS A 251 25.37 10.94 9.04
CA CYS A 251 25.29 12.36 9.36
C CYS A 251 25.44 12.60 10.86
N ALA A 252 25.42 13.87 11.26
CA ALA A 252 25.36 14.27 12.65
C ALA A 252 24.08 13.69 13.32
N PRO A 253 24.15 13.31 14.61
CA PRO A 253 22.99 12.88 15.38
C PRO A 253 21.82 13.86 15.30
N ASP A 254 20.59 13.35 15.42
CA ASP A 254 19.44 14.23 15.55
C ASP A 254 19.47 14.90 16.93
N PRO A 255 19.13 16.19 17.05
CA PRO A 255 19.03 16.86 18.35
C PRO A 255 18.00 16.23 19.28
N ASP A 256 17.02 15.50 18.74
CA ASP A 256 16.08 14.73 19.56
C ASP A 256 16.72 13.42 20.06
N PRO A 257 16.88 13.25 21.38
CA PRO A 257 17.50 12.05 21.95
C PRO A 257 16.71 10.76 21.69
N GLN A 258 15.41 10.83 21.39
CA GLN A 258 14.62 9.64 21.02
C GLN A 258 15.00 9.09 19.64
N VAL A 259 15.60 9.94 18.79
CA VAL A 259 16.03 9.59 17.43
C VAL A 259 17.49 9.20 17.40
N GLY A 260 18.31 9.80 18.26
CA GLY A 260 19.67 9.37 18.53
C GLY A 260 20.65 9.65 17.37
N ASP A 261 21.66 8.80 17.26
CA ASP A 261 22.81 9.00 16.36
C ASP A 261 22.64 8.42 14.95
N ASP A 262 21.50 7.79 14.66
CA ASP A 262 21.27 7.00 13.44
C ASP A 262 20.74 7.85 12.26
N SER A 263 21.40 8.96 11.98
CA SER A 263 21.00 9.92 10.94
C SER A 263 21.80 9.70 9.67
N TRP A 264 21.13 9.72 8.51
CA TRP A 264 21.75 9.38 7.23
C TRP A 264 21.29 10.28 6.10
N ILE A 265 22.13 10.42 5.07
CA ILE A 265 21.79 11.01 3.78
C ILE A 265 22.02 9.99 2.67
N ALA A 266 21.11 9.91 1.71
CA ALA A 266 21.30 9.19 0.47
C ALA A 266 21.80 10.14 -0.62
N LEU A 267 22.73 9.69 -1.47
CA LEU A 267 23.12 10.42 -2.68
C LEU A 267 23.40 9.47 -3.85
N ALA A 268 23.33 10.03 -5.05
CA ALA A 268 23.57 9.32 -6.31
C ALA A 268 24.40 10.18 -7.27
N VAL A 269 25.45 9.60 -7.84
CA VAL A 269 26.29 10.21 -8.87
C VAL A 269 26.31 9.33 -10.11
N GLU A 270 25.67 9.84 -11.16
CA GLU A 270 25.57 9.24 -12.48
C GLU A 270 26.59 9.86 -13.44
N THR A 271 26.71 11.19 -13.45
CA THR A 271 27.48 11.92 -14.46
C THR A 271 28.83 12.44 -13.96
N VAL A 272 29.74 12.76 -14.88
CA VAL A 272 31.03 13.39 -14.55
C VAL A 272 30.83 14.79 -13.94
N ASP A 273 29.78 15.51 -14.34
CA ASP A 273 29.48 16.83 -13.78
C ASP A 273 28.99 16.72 -12.34
N GLN A 274 28.14 15.73 -12.03
CA GLN A 274 27.74 15.42 -10.66
C GLN A 274 28.95 14.98 -9.81
N TRP A 275 29.89 14.22 -10.38
CA TRP A 275 31.13 13.85 -9.69
C TRP A 275 31.96 15.09 -9.31
N ARG A 276 32.21 15.98 -10.26
CA ARG A 276 32.96 17.24 -10.01
C ARG A 276 32.25 18.13 -9.00
N ALA A 277 30.92 18.25 -9.10
CA ALA A 277 30.11 19.00 -8.16
C ALA A 277 30.18 18.40 -6.75
N LEU A 278 30.10 17.08 -6.63
CA LEU A 278 30.28 16.39 -5.35
C LEU A 278 31.65 16.71 -4.75
N CYS A 279 32.74 16.53 -5.50
CA CYS A 279 34.08 16.81 -5.00
C CYS A 279 34.25 18.27 -4.55
N ALA A 280 33.66 19.22 -5.27
CA ALA A 280 33.67 20.63 -4.87
C ALA A 280 32.91 20.87 -3.56
N VAL A 281 31.73 20.25 -3.38
CA VAL A 281 30.93 20.39 -2.15
C VAL A 281 31.63 19.76 -0.94
N ILE A 282 32.26 18.60 -1.12
CA ILE A 282 32.95 17.89 -0.04
C ILE A 282 34.38 18.36 0.21
N ASP A 283 34.84 19.37 -0.53
CA ASP A 283 36.20 19.92 -0.48
C ASP A 283 37.29 18.85 -0.70
N ALA A 284 37.12 18.04 -1.74
CA ALA A 284 38.05 16.97 -2.14
C ALA A 284 38.69 17.25 -3.51
N PRO A 285 39.54 18.29 -3.64
CA PRO A 285 40.18 18.65 -4.91
C PRO A 285 41.09 17.54 -5.47
N ASP A 286 41.73 16.76 -4.59
CA ASP A 286 42.58 15.64 -5.01
C ASP A 286 41.77 14.54 -5.71
N LEU A 287 40.57 14.21 -5.20
CA LEU A 287 39.67 13.26 -5.85
C LEU A 287 39.12 13.80 -7.17
N ALA A 288 38.88 15.11 -7.26
CA ALA A 288 38.41 15.75 -8.49
C ALA A 288 39.46 15.73 -9.61
N ALA A 289 40.74 15.90 -9.24
CA ALA A 289 41.86 15.99 -10.17
C ALA A 289 42.35 14.61 -10.66
N ASP A 290 41.98 13.53 -9.96
CA ASP A 290 42.44 12.18 -10.29
C ASP A 290 41.79 11.66 -11.60
N PRO A 291 42.60 11.36 -12.64
CA PRO A 291 42.10 10.91 -13.93
C PRO A 291 41.43 9.53 -13.88
N GLU A 292 41.76 8.67 -12.91
CA GLU A 292 41.05 7.39 -12.76
C GLU A 292 39.62 7.61 -12.28
N LEU A 293 39.41 8.57 -11.38
CA LEU A 293 38.11 8.86 -10.78
C LEU A 293 37.19 9.67 -11.70
N ALA A 294 37.71 10.17 -12.83
CA ALA A 294 36.88 10.71 -13.91
C ALA A 294 35.96 9.63 -14.53
N THR A 295 36.31 8.35 -14.40
CA THR A 295 35.53 7.23 -14.95
C THR A 295 34.69 6.53 -13.88
N LEU A 296 33.51 6.03 -14.27
CA LEU A 296 32.68 5.19 -13.40
C LEU A 296 33.42 3.95 -12.89
N ALA A 297 34.22 3.32 -13.78
CA ALA A 297 34.99 2.13 -13.43
C ALA A 297 36.06 2.43 -12.35
N GLY A 298 36.76 3.56 -12.46
CA GLY A 298 37.72 3.98 -11.43
C GLY A 298 37.04 4.28 -10.11
N ARG A 299 35.92 5.01 -10.13
CA ARG A 299 35.14 5.29 -8.91
C ARG A 299 34.64 4.02 -8.22
N ARG A 300 34.21 3.00 -8.97
CA ARG A 300 33.82 1.70 -8.41
C ARG A 300 34.99 0.93 -7.79
N ARG A 301 36.16 0.92 -8.42
CA ARG A 301 37.35 0.26 -7.86
C ARG A 301 37.80 0.89 -6.55
N ARG A 302 37.65 2.21 -6.43
CA ARG A 302 38.06 3.01 -5.26
C ARG A 302 36.87 3.48 -4.42
N ALA A 303 35.76 2.74 -4.43
CA ALA A 303 34.53 3.13 -3.75
C ALA A 303 34.75 3.39 -2.25
N ALA A 304 35.51 2.54 -1.56
CA ALA A 304 35.77 2.69 -0.12
C ALA A 304 36.47 4.01 0.25
N GLU A 305 37.38 4.49 -0.60
CA GLU A 305 38.06 5.78 -0.42
C GLU A 305 37.11 6.96 -0.62
N ILE A 306 36.32 6.91 -1.68
CA ILE A 306 35.31 7.91 -2.00
C ILE A 306 34.26 7.97 -0.88
N ASP A 307 33.79 6.81 -0.43
CA ASP A 307 32.79 6.70 0.61
C ASP A 307 33.31 7.27 1.93
N ALA A 308 34.58 7.04 2.27
CA ALA A 308 35.21 7.63 3.45
C ALA A 308 35.30 9.17 3.37
N ALA A 309 35.63 9.72 2.20
CA ALA A 309 35.68 11.17 1.99
C ALA A 309 34.28 11.81 2.10
N ILE A 310 33.26 11.18 1.52
CA ILE A 310 31.87 11.63 1.65
C ILE A 310 31.45 11.58 3.12
N GLU A 311 31.69 10.46 3.81
CA GLU A 311 31.26 10.28 5.19
C GLU A 311 31.95 11.27 6.15
N ALA A 312 33.24 11.56 5.92
CA ALA A 312 33.96 12.59 6.67
C ALA A 312 33.28 13.97 6.55
N TRP A 313 32.76 14.31 5.36
CA TRP A 313 32.03 15.55 5.14
C TRP A 313 30.60 15.51 5.69
N THR A 314 29.88 14.39 5.61
CA THR A 314 28.49 14.31 6.08
C THR A 314 28.38 14.21 7.60
N ARG A 315 29.33 13.57 8.29
CA ARG A 315 29.32 13.35 9.75
C ARG A 315 29.09 14.58 10.63
N PRO A 316 29.70 15.76 10.36
CA PRO A 316 29.45 16.95 11.18
C PRO A 316 28.18 17.72 10.80
N ARG A 317 27.39 17.24 9.82
CA ARG A 317 26.24 17.96 9.25
C ARG A 317 24.94 17.21 9.50
N SER A 318 23.83 17.92 9.71
CA SER A 318 22.52 17.27 9.68
C SER A 318 22.18 16.76 8.26
N PRO A 319 21.36 15.70 8.13
CA PRO A 319 20.94 15.21 6.81
C PRO A 319 20.33 16.28 5.91
N TRP A 320 19.55 17.21 6.46
CA TRP A 320 18.90 18.28 5.70
C TRP A 320 19.89 19.36 5.22
N GLN A 321 20.90 19.71 6.01
CA GLN A 321 21.96 20.63 5.58
C GLN A 321 22.80 20.01 4.46
N ALA A 322 23.19 18.74 4.62
CA ALA A 322 23.92 18.00 3.60
C ALA A 322 23.10 17.87 2.30
N MET A 323 21.81 17.53 2.41
CA MET A 323 20.87 17.47 1.29
C MET A 323 20.77 18.80 0.56
N ALA A 324 20.58 19.91 1.28
CA ALA A 324 20.46 21.23 0.68
C ALA A 324 21.74 21.65 -0.05
N ALA A 325 22.91 21.41 0.54
CA ALA A 325 24.20 21.74 -0.08
C ALA A 325 24.47 20.94 -1.36
N LEU A 326 24.19 19.63 -1.35
CA LEU A 326 24.38 18.76 -2.51
C LEU A 326 23.38 19.09 -3.63
N GLN A 327 22.09 19.27 -3.29
CA GLN A 327 21.06 19.65 -4.26
C GLN A 327 21.34 21.01 -4.90
N ALA A 328 21.83 22.00 -4.13
CA ALA A 328 22.20 23.31 -4.66
C ALA A 328 23.36 23.23 -5.68
N ALA A 329 24.21 22.21 -5.59
CA ALA A 329 25.29 21.94 -6.53
C ALA A 329 24.87 21.01 -7.69
N GLY A 330 23.60 20.58 -7.75
CA GLY A 330 23.09 19.67 -8.79
C GLY A 330 23.41 18.19 -8.56
N VAL A 331 23.83 17.81 -7.34
CA VAL A 331 24.03 16.41 -6.94
C VAL A 331 22.73 15.86 -6.35
N PRO A 332 22.12 14.82 -6.95
CA PRO A 332 20.95 14.15 -6.38
C PRO A 332 21.24 13.63 -4.98
N ALA A 333 20.53 14.18 -3.99
CA ALA A 333 20.66 13.77 -2.60
C ALA A 333 19.36 13.95 -1.81
N GLY A 334 19.15 13.15 -0.78
CA GLY A 334 17.97 13.20 0.07
C GLY A 334 18.28 12.77 1.50
N ALA A 335 17.74 13.49 2.48
CA ALA A 335 17.78 13.02 3.87
C ALA A 335 17.06 11.66 3.95
N VAL A 336 17.64 10.69 4.67
CA VAL A 336 16.96 9.42 4.95
C VAL A 336 15.95 9.68 6.05
N GLN A 337 14.71 9.92 5.64
CA GLN A 337 13.62 10.32 6.52
C GLN A 337 13.02 9.14 7.27
N ARG A 338 12.63 9.38 8.53
CA ARG A 338 11.86 8.47 9.37
C ARG A 338 10.40 8.88 9.43
N SER A 339 9.53 8.05 10.02
CA SER A 339 8.08 8.31 10.11
C SER A 339 7.75 9.69 10.71
N ARG A 340 8.48 10.12 11.75
CA ARG A 340 8.34 11.46 12.33
C ARG A 340 8.65 12.56 11.32
N ASP A 341 9.74 12.42 10.57
CA ASP A 341 10.18 13.45 9.61
C ASP A 341 9.14 13.61 8.50
N LEU A 342 8.60 12.50 8.00
CA LEU A 342 7.56 12.48 6.96
C LEU A 342 6.28 13.21 7.39
N VAL A 343 5.91 13.12 8.67
CA VAL A 343 4.68 13.74 9.21
C VAL A 343 4.92 15.19 9.65
N GLU A 344 6.02 15.45 10.35
CA GLU A 344 6.23 16.71 11.06
C GLU A 344 7.18 17.68 10.35
N ARG A 345 8.22 17.17 9.67
CA ARG A 345 9.34 17.99 9.19
C ARG A 345 9.32 18.23 7.69
N ASP A 346 8.88 17.27 6.88
CA ASP A 346 8.97 17.35 5.43
C ASP A 346 8.10 18.51 4.87
N PRO A 347 8.71 19.58 4.33
CA PRO A 347 7.95 20.71 3.80
C PRO A 347 7.23 20.36 2.50
N GLN A 348 7.77 19.42 1.72
CA GLN A 348 7.18 18.99 0.45
C GLN A 348 5.94 18.13 0.70
N LEU A 349 5.97 17.17 1.64
CA LEU A 349 4.79 16.37 1.98
C LEU A 349 3.69 17.21 2.63
N ARG A 350 4.05 18.18 3.47
CA ARG A 350 3.10 19.17 4.01
C ARG A 350 2.47 20.02 2.91
N HIS A 351 3.29 20.60 2.02
CA HIS A 351 2.78 21.32 0.84
C HIS A 351 1.89 20.43 -0.04
N ARG A 352 2.20 19.13 -0.09
CA ARG A 352 1.42 18.16 -0.85
C ARG A 352 0.16 17.66 -0.15
N GLY A 353 -0.05 17.98 1.13
CA GLY A 353 -1.18 17.49 1.92
C GLY A 353 -1.20 15.96 2.02
N MET A 354 -0.02 15.32 2.10
CA MET A 354 0.10 13.86 2.05
C MET A 354 -0.58 13.16 3.24
N HIS A 355 -0.70 13.85 4.37
CA HIS A 355 -1.26 13.32 5.62
C HIS A 355 -2.46 14.19 6.06
N PRO A 356 -3.65 14.02 5.47
CA PRO A 356 -4.83 14.74 5.89
C PRO A 356 -5.27 14.34 7.30
N THR A 357 -5.92 15.26 8.00
CA THR A 357 -6.58 14.98 9.28
C THR A 357 -8.08 14.84 9.05
N VAL A 358 -8.68 13.80 9.61
CA VAL A 358 -10.12 13.51 9.55
C VAL A 358 -10.67 13.26 10.94
N GLU A 359 -11.95 13.57 11.15
CA GLU A 359 -12.65 13.25 12.38
C GLU A 359 -13.13 11.79 12.36
N HIS A 360 -12.84 11.06 13.43
CA HIS A 360 -13.38 9.73 13.72
C HIS A 360 -14.38 9.84 14.89
N PRO A 361 -15.59 9.27 14.79
CA PRO A 361 -16.64 9.46 15.80
C PRO A 361 -16.24 9.09 17.24
N LEU A 362 -15.37 8.08 17.40
CA LEU A 362 -14.91 7.60 18.71
C LEU A 362 -13.50 8.11 19.09
N LEU A 363 -12.65 8.37 18.10
CA LEU A 363 -11.20 8.56 18.31
C LEU A 363 -10.77 10.03 18.15
N GLY A 364 -11.70 10.91 17.80
CA GLY A 364 -11.44 12.32 17.55
C GLY A 364 -10.68 12.55 16.25
N MET A 365 -9.84 13.59 16.22
CA MET A 365 -9.07 13.95 15.03
C MET A 365 -7.89 13.02 14.81
N LEU A 366 -7.85 12.37 13.65
CA LEU A 366 -6.80 11.43 13.26
C LEU A 366 -6.08 11.90 12.00
N THR A 367 -4.75 11.86 12.03
CA THR A 367 -3.93 11.97 10.83
C THR A 367 -3.84 10.61 10.16
N VAL A 368 -4.21 10.54 8.89
CA VAL A 368 -4.28 9.29 8.12
C VAL A 368 -3.51 9.43 6.81
N ASP A 369 -3.25 8.33 6.10
CA ASP A 369 -2.68 8.42 4.76
C ASP A 369 -3.63 9.15 3.79
N GLY A 370 -3.05 10.07 3.02
CA GLY A 370 -3.69 10.73 1.90
C GLY A 370 -3.57 9.95 0.59
N VAL A 371 -4.05 10.56 -0.48
CA VAL A 371 -3.95 10.00 -1.83
C VAL A 371 -2.83 10.70 -2.61
N PRO A 372 -1.79 9.97 -3.06
CA PRO A 372 -0.60 10.59 -3.67
C PRO A 372 -0.82 11.08 -5.11
N VAL A 373 -1.94 10.72 -5.73
CA VAL A 373 -2.28 11.03 -7.12
C VAL A 373 -3.23 12.23 -7.18
N ARG A 374 -2.84 13.28 -7.93
CA ARG A 374 -3.61 14.53 -8.06
C ARG A 374 -4.22 14.64 -9.45
N PHE A 375 -5.55 14.57 -9.53
CA PHE A 375 -6.29 14.85 -10.75
C PHE A 375 -6.74 16.30 -10.78
N SER A 376 -6.57 16.97 -11.93
CA SER A 376 -6.89 18.39 -12.11
C SER A 376 -8.40 18.68 -12.17
N ARG A 377 -9.23 17.69 -12.50
CA ARG A 377 -10.69 17.84 -12.65
C ARG A 377 -11.51 17.01 -11.67
N THR A 378 -10.98 15.89 -11.21
CA THR A 378 -11.67 14.94 -10.32
C THR A 378 -10.74 14.54 -9.16
N PRO A 379 -10.31 15.51 -8.33
CA PRO A 379 -9.36 15.26 -7.27
C PRO A 379 -9.90 14.18 -6.31
N ALA A 380 -9.00 13.34 -5.80
CA ALA A 380 -9.33 12.44 -4.72
C ALA A 380 -9.59 13.24 -3.44
N ALA A 381 -10.41 12.69 -2.54
CA ALA A 381 -10.63 13.26 -1.22
C ALA A 381 -10.71 12.17 -0.16
N VAL A 382 -10.03 12.38 0.96
CA VAL A 382 -10.24 11.62 2.19
C VAL A 382 -11.20 12.46 3.04
N ARG A 383 -12.48 12.11 3.01
CA ARG A 383 -13.55 12.88 3.67
C ARG A 383 -13.91 12.33 5.04
N ARG A 384 -13.66 11.04 5.27
CA ARG A 384 -13.99 10.36 6.53
C ARG A 384 -12.88 9.39 6.90
N ALA A 385 -12.73 9.23 8.21
CA ALA A 385 -12.01 8.12 8.80
C ALA A 385 -12.66 6.77 8.41
N GLY A 386 -12.05 5.66 8.81
CA GLY A 386 -12.71 4.36 8.72
C GLY A 386 -13.99 4.30 9.56
N PRO A 387 -15.02 3.56 9.12
CA PRO A 387 -16.33 3.51 9.75
C PRO A 387 -16.34 2.68 11.05
N LEU A 388 -17.26 3.01 11.96
CA LEU A 388 -17.55 2.14 13.10
C LEU A 388 -18.12 0.81 12.61
N ILE A 389 -17.91 -0.29 13.34
CA ILE A 389 -18.44 -1.60 12.94
C ILE A 389 -19.97 -1.56 12.86
N GLY A 390 -20.53 -1.83 11.67
CA GLY A 390 -21.99 -1.84 11.45
C GLY A 390 -22.65 -0.47 11.37
N GLU A 391 -21.88 0.63 11.33
CA GLU A 391 -22.39 2.01 11.29
C GLU A 391 -23.46 2.23 10.20
N ALA A 392 -23.32 1.55 9.07
CA ALA A 392 -24.20 1.69 7.92
C ALA A 392 -25.27 0.60 7.80
N ASN A 393 -25.49 -0.25 8.82
CA ASN A 393 -26.50 -1.32 8.77
C ASN A 393 -27.88 -0.77 8.37
N ALA A 394 -28.39 0.24 9.08
CA ALA A 394 -29.71 0.82 8.80
C ALA A 394 -29.79 1.47 7.41
N GLU A 395 -28.73 2.18 6.99
CA GLU A 395 -28.67 2.81 5.67
C GLU A 395 -28.69 1.78 4.54
N VAL A 396 -27.90 0.71 4.66
CA VAL A 396 -27.74 -0.29 3.60
C VAL A 396 -28.90 -1.29 3.61
N PHE A 397 -29.23 -1.88 4.75
CA PHE A 397 -30.28 -2.89 4.81
C PHE A 397 -31.68 -2.26 4.70
N GLY A 398 -31.94 -1.19 5.44
CA GLY A 398 -33.23 -0.50 5.40
C GLY A 398 -33.36 0.41 4.17
N GLY A 399 -32.37 1.27 3.95
CA GLY A 399 -32.42 2.25 2.86
C GLY A 399 -32.18 1.66 1.48
N LEU A 400 -31.11 0.89 1.29
CA LEU A 400 -30.73 0.36 -0.03
C LEU A 400 -31.48 -0.93 -0.39
N LEU A 401 -31.66 -1.87 0.55
CA LEU A 401 -32.37 -3.13 0.28
C LEU A 401 -33.87 -3.07 0.61
N GLY A 402 -34.36 -2.00 1.24
CA GLY A 402 -35.77 -1.84 1.57
C GLY A 402 -36.26 -2.79 2.66
N LEU A 403 -35.38 -3.28 3.54
CA LEU A 403 -35.80 -4.12 4.65
C LEU A 403 -36.57 -3.30 5.68
N PRO A 404 -37.73 -3.78 6.14
CA PRO A 404 -38.47 -3.07 7.15
C PRO A 404 -37.76 -3.23 8.52
N PRO A 405 -37.91 -2.25 9.45
CA PRO A 405 -37.18 -2.26 10.72
C PRO A 405 -37.36 -3.53 11.55
N GLU A 406 -38.53 -4.16 11.49
CA GLU A 406 -38.81 -5.42 12.18
C GLU A 406 -37.99 -6.59 11.63
N GLU A 407 -37.70 -6.62 10.34
CA GLU A 407 -36.85 -7.66 9.75
C GLU A 407 -35.39 -7.44 10.15
N ILE A 408 -34.93 -6.19 10.19
CA ILE A 408 -33.58 -5.85 10.66
C ILE A 408 -33.40 -6.27 12.14
N ALA A 409 -34.35 -5.93 13.00
CA ALA A 409 -34.33 -6.33 14.40
C ALA A 409 -34.34 -7.86 14.59
N ALA A 410 -35.09 -8.59 13.75
CA ALA A 410 -35.08 -10.05 13.75
C ALA A 410 -33.70 -10.60 13.34
N LEU A 411 -33.08 -10.04 12.30
CA LEU A 411 -31.75 -10.42 11.84
C LEU A 411 -30.65 -10.14 12.89
N GLU A 412 -30.79 -9.07 13.67
CA GLU A 412 -29.90 -8.77 14.81
C GLU A 412 -30.09 -9.79 15.95
N ALA A 413 -31.34 -10.12 16.29
CA ALA A 413 -31.65 -11.13 17.30
C ALA A 413 -31.10 -12.52 16.91
N GLU A 414 -31.12 -12.85 15.62
CA GLU A 414 -30.56 -14.08 15.04
C GLU A 414 -29.02 -14.03 14.88
N ARG A 415 -28.37 -12.90 15.20
CA ARG A 415 -26.93 -12.67 14.99
C ARG A 415 -26.49 -12.88 13.53
N VAL A 416 -27.38 -12.50 12.62
CA VAL A 416 -27.06 -12.31 11.20
C VAL A 416 -26.44 -10.93 10.99
N LEU A 417 -26.94 -9.93 11.73
CA LEU A 417 -26.42 -8.55 11.83
C LEU A 417 -26.07 -8.23 13.30
N TRP A 418 -25.35 -7.14 13.55
CA TRP A 418 -24.92 -6.66 14.88
C TRP A 418 -24.79 -5.14 14.99
#